data_AF-A0A927PCL0-F1
#
_entry.id   AF-A0A927PCL0-F1
#
_cell.length_a   1.000
_cell.length_b   1.000
_cell.length_c   1.000
_cell.angle_alpha   90.00
_cell.angle_beta   90.00
_cell.angle_gamma   90.00
#
_symmetry.space_group_name_H-M   'P 1'
#
loop_
_entity.id
_entity.type
_entity.pdbx_description
1 polymer ?
#
loop_
_entity_poly.entity_id
_entity_poly.type
_entity_poly.pdbx_seq_one_letter_code
_entity_poly.pdbx_strand_id
1 'polypeptide(L)' 'MRNKTNKHLGIEVEPELHGKLHYISKYEGRSMNGQILYLIRKCIREFEQENGEIVIEDQQEKRP' A
#
# COMPACT_ATOMS: atom_id res chain seq x y z
N MET A 1 -8.79 -12.08 -11.98
CA MET A 1 -7.98 -13.24 -11.52
C MET A 1 -7.01 -12.74 -10.45
N ARG A 2 -6.88 -13.42 -9.31
CA ARG A 2 -5.96 -13.03 -8.24
C ARG A 2 -4.53 -13.31 -8.68
N ASN A 3 -3.67 -12.30 -8.71
CA ASN A 3 -2.27 -12.51 -9.04
C ASN A 3 -1.61 -13.31 -7.91
N LYS A 4 -1.09 -14.49 -8.23
CA LYS A 4 -0.47 -15.39 -7.24
C LYS A 4 0.79 -14.81 -6.61
N THR A 5 1.42 -13.81 -7.25
CA THR A 5 2.60 -13.14 -6.71
C THR A 5 2.26 -12.04 -5.69
N ASN A 6 1.01 -11.56 -5.67
CA ASN A 6 0.60 -10.50 -4.74
C ASN A 6 0.62 -11.02 -3.30
N LYS A 7 1.37 -10.34 -2.43
CA LYS A 7 1.38 -10.58 -1.00
C LYS A 7 0.20 -9.86 -0.34
N HIS A 8 -0.32 -10.45 0.75
CA HIS A 8 -1.33 -9.80 1.58
C HIS A 8 -0.64 -8.95 2.62
N LEU A 9 -1.13 -7.73 2.80
CA LEU A 9 -0.67 -6.84 3.85
C LEU A 9 -1.72 -6.86 4.97
N GLY A 10 -1.41 -7.55 6.07
CA GLY A 10 -2.15 -7.43 7.31
C GLY A 10 -1.51 -6.36 8.18
N ILE A 11 -2.30 -5.40 8.66
CA ILE A 11 -1.83 -4.34 9.56
C ILE A 11 -2.80 -4.19 10.72
N GLU A 12 -2.26 -4.00 11.91
CA GLU A 12 -3.04 -3.56 13.07
C GLU A 12 -3.10 -2.04 13.05
N VAL A 13 -4.31 -1.49 13.20
CA VAL A 13 -4.57 -0.05 13.13
C VAL A 13 -5.51 0.31 14.26
N GLU A 14 -5.20 1.41 14.95
CA GLU A 14 -6.07 1.94 15.98
C GLU A 14 -7.49 2.20 15.42
N PRO A 15 -8.56 1.86 16.17
CA PRO A 15 -9.93 1.99 15.67
C PRO A 15 -10.28 3.39 15.14
N GLU A 16 -9.76 4.44 15.79
CA GLU A 16 -10.00 5.83 15.37
C GLU A 16 -9.38 6.12 13.99
N LEU A 17 -8.12 5.71 13.78
CA LEU A 17 -7.42 5.89 12.51
C LEU A 17 -8.08 5.07 11.40
N HIS A 18 -8.49 3.83 11.69
CA HIS A 18 -9.23 3.00 10.75
C HIS A 18 -10.54 3.68 10.31
N GLY A 19 -11.29 4.26 11.26
CA GLY A 19 -12.51 5.02 10.97
C GLY A 19 -12.25 6.23 10.07
N LYS A 20 -11.23 7.04 10.38
CA LYS A 20 -10.83 8.21 9.58
C LYS A 20 -10.41 7.82 8.16
N LEU A 21 -9.61 6.76 8.02
CA LEU A 21 -9.19 6.25 6.71
C LEU A 21 -10.38 5.76 5.89
N HIS A 22 -11.33 5.05 6.52
CA HIS A 22 -12.55 4.60 5.85
C HIS A 22 -13.36 5.78 5.31
N TYR A 23 -13.55 6.80 6.14
CA TYR A 23 -14.27 8.02 5.76
C TYR A 23 -13.62 8.68 4.53
N ILE A 24 -12.30 8.89 4.56
CA ILE A 24 -11.54 9.47 3.44
C ILE A 24 -11.68 8.60 2.19
N SER A 25 -11.57 7.27 2.32
CA SER A 25 -11.69 6.36 1.18
C SER A 25 -13.05 6.51 0.48
N LYS A 26 -14.14 6.61 1.23
CA LYS A 26 -15.49 6.86 0.70
C LYS A 26 -15.60 8.22 0.01
N TYR A 27 -15.08 9.27 0.64
CA TYR A 27 -15.08 10.63 0.08
C TYR A 27 -14.35 10.67 -1.27
N GLU A 28 -13.21 9.97 -1.36
CA GLU A 28 -12.39 9.86 -2.56
C GLU A 28 -12.93 8.87 -3.61
N GLY A 29 -14.06 8.18 -3.33
CA GLY A 29 -14.65 7.19 -4.22
C GLY A 29 -13.84 5.89 -4.35
N ARG A 30 -13.02 5.56 -3.34
CA ARG A 30 -12.16 4.36 -3.31
C ARG A 30 -12.63 3.36 -2.26
N SER A 31 -12.30 2.09 -2.46
CA SER A 31 -12.31 1.13 -1.35
C SER A 31 -11.18 1.46 -0.37
N MET A 32 -11.28 1.00 0.89
CA MET A 32 -10.22 1.19 1.87
C MET A 32 -8.88 0.63 1.38
N ASN A 33 -8.86 -0.59 0.82
CA ASN A 33 -7.66 -1.17 0.22
C ASN A 33 -7.14 -0.32 -0.95
N GLY A 34 -8.04 0.22 -1.78
CA GLY A 34 -7.69 1.12 -2.87
C GLY A 34 -7.03 2.41 -2.36
N GLN A 35 -7.54 2.97 -1.26
CA GLN A 35 -6.96 4.15 -0.62
C GLN A 35 -5.58 3.85 -0.01
N ILE A 36 -5.40 2.70 0.65
CA ILE A 36 -4.10 2.28 1.19
C ILE A 36 -3.07 2.14 0.05
N LEU A 37 -3.44 1.46 -1.04
CA LEU A 37 -2.55 1.31 -2.21
C LEU A 37 -2.21 2.65 -2.85
N TYR A 38 -3.16 3.59 -2.91
CA TYR A 38 -2.91 4.94 -3.39
C TYR A 38 -1.90 5.68 -2.51
N LEU A 39 -2.08 5.63 -1.18
CA LEU A 39 -1.18 6.28 -0.22
C LEU A 39 0.24 5.70 -0.27
N ILE A 40 0.36 4.37 -0.36
CA ILE A 40 1.66 3.70 -0.51
C ILE A 40 2.37 4.17 -1.79
N ARG A 41 1.68 4.19 -2.94
CA ARG A 41 2.26 4.66 -4.21
C ARG A 41 2.63 6.13 -4.17
N LYS A 42 1.80 6.95 -3.53
CA LYS A 42 2.07 8.39 -3.35
C LYS A 42 3.35 8.58 -2.53
N CYS A 43 3.48 7.88 -1.40
CA CYS A 43 4.65 7.91 -0.54
C CYS A 43 5.92 7.49 -1.28
N ILE A 44 5.89 6.37 -2.03
CA ILE A 44 7.03 5.92 -2.84
C ILE A 44 7.44 6.97 -3.85
N ARG A 45 6.47 7.51 -4.62
CA ARG A 45 6.76 8.53 -5.63
C ARG A 45 7.39 9.80 -5.04
N GLU A 46 6.85 10.28 -3.91
CA GLU A 46 7.37 11.47 -3.24
C GLU A 46 8.80 11.22 -2.73
N PHE A 47 9.04 10.06 -2.14
CA PHE A 47 10.38 9.65 -1.71
C PHE A 47 11.36 9.58 -2.87
N GLU A 48 10.98 8.94 -3.99
CA GLU A 48 11.84 8.77 -5.16
C GLU A 48 12.14 10.10 -5.87
N GLN A 49 11.19 11.04 -5.85
CA GLN A 49 11.40 12.39 -6.38
C GLN A 49 12.48 13.15 -5.60
N GLU A 50 12.56 12.91 -4.29
CA GLU A 50 13.52 13.61 -3.41
C GLU A 50 14.87 12.89 -3.30
N ASN A 51 14.89 11.56 -3.35
CA ASN A 51 16.06 10.74 -2.99
C ASN A 51 16.64 9.92 -4.16
N GLY A 52 15.95 9.88 -5.30
CA GLY A 52 16.25 8.97 -6.40
C GLY A 52 15.47 7.65 -6.34
N GLU A 53 15.52 6.90 -7.43
CA GLU A 53 14.72 5.66 -7.62
C GLU A 53 15.11 4.56 -6.64
N ILE A 54 14.11 3.86 -6.09
CA ILE A 54 14.34 2.73 -5.18
C ILE A 54 14.66 1.50 -6.03
N VAL A 55 15.90 1.01 -5.93
CA VAL A 55 16.31 -0.25 -6.55
C VAL A 55 16.08 -1.40 -5.57
N ILE A 56 15.09 -2.25 -5.84
CA ILE A 56 14.83 -3.46 -5.05
C ILE A 56 15.43 -4.66 -5.80
N GLU A 57 16.44 -5.31 -5.23
CA GLU A 57 16.92 -6.60 -5.71
C GLU A 57 15.85 -7.66 -5.43
N ASP A 58 15.44 -8.38 -6.48
CA ASP A 58 14.37 -9.37 -6.40
C ASP A 58 14.85 -10.58 -5.58
N GLN A 59 14.65 -10.54 -4.26
CA GLN A 59 14.85 -11.68 -3.37
C GLN A 59 13.69 -12.65 -3.61
N GLN A 60 13.76 -13.41 -4.71
CA GLN A 60 12.93 -14.57 -4.94
C GLN A 60 13.32 -15.64 -3.92
N GLU A 61 12.78 -15.50 -2.72
CA GLU A 61 12.90 -16.51 -1.68
C GLU A 61 12.20 -17.78 -2.16
N LYS A 62 13.03 -18.73 -2.60
CA LYS A 62 12.70 -20.13 -2.81
C LYS A 62 11.93 -20.61 -1.58
N ARG A 63 10.61 -20.72 -1.68
CA ARG A 63 9.83 -21.48 -0.72
C ARG A 63 9.88 -22.94 -1.18
N PRO A 64 10.40 -23.88 -0.36
CA PRO A 64 10.32 -25.32 -0.68
C PRO A 64 8.87 -25.79 -0.77
#